data_AF-A0A9P1FRV0-F1
#
_entry.id   AF-A0A9P1FRV0-F1
#
_cell.length_a   1.000
_cell.length_b   1.000
_cell.length_c   1.000
_cell.angle_alpha   90.00
_cell.angle_beta   90.00
_cell.angle_gamma   90.00
#
_symmetry.space_group_name_H-M   'P 1'
#
loop_
_entity.id
_entity.type
_entity.pdbx_description
1 polymer ?
#
loop_
_entity_poly.entity_id
_entity_poly.type
_entity_poly.pdbx_seq_one_letter_code
_entity_poly.pdbx_strand_id
1 'polypeptide(L)'
;MGAAASTGEGPGPEDGYVHHVYLAATEIIRVAGMRGYHTSVIVDSHEYFFDSIGILEAPPLFSHTLEQQAEGQSQACQASASDEDGEVSDGPVKKRNTVVTPMGYSSQSGRQLVAALQQHFERGTYDVFYKNCNTFTDCALYYLTKTRLPGSYTRIERLVTATKTVSIGLLNVIFKTYLENATGVEVEGDIYTPNPLSSDFSVDGLIRQLEGESDSESSSSTDGDEESDEEPSLATRLSAAFSSTKLRGESP
;
A
#
# COMPACT_ATOMS: atom_id res chain seq x y z
N MET A 1 35.08 -14.08 -16.52
CA MET A 1 34.58 -12.77 -16.97
C MET A 1 33.45 -12.36 -16.05
N GLY A 2 33.78 -11.61 -14.99
CA GLY A 2 32.80 -11.12 -14.02
C GLY A 2 32.38 -9.70 -14.39
N ALA A 3 31.10 -9.49 -14.64
CA ALA A 3 30.56 -8.15 -14.84
C ALA A 3 30.61 -7.40 -13.50
N ALA A 4 31.35 -6.31 -13.46
CA ALA A 4 31.35 -5.39 -12.33
C ALA A 4 29.98 -4.71 -12.27
N ALA A 5 29.30 -4.83 -11.13
CA ALA A 5 28.09 -4.07 -10.85
C ALA A 5 28.48 -2.58 -10.80
N SER A 6 27.99 -1.84 -11.79
CA SER A 6 28.05 -0.37 -11.83
C SER A 6 27.36 0.18 -10.58
N THR A 7 28.15 0.73 -9.66
CA THR A 7 27.65 1.61 -8.61
C THR A 7 27.40 2.96 -9.25
N GLY A 8 26.30 3.07 -9.98
CA GLY A 8 25.86 4.34 -10.54
C GLY A 8 25.69 5.33 -9.39
N GLU A 9 26.56 6.35 -9.36
CA GLU A 9 26.31 7.58 -8.63
C GLU A 9 24.97 8.11 -9.13
N GLY A 10 23.94 8.01 -8.28
CA GLY A 10 22.60 8.47 -8.61
C GLY A 10 22.61 9.97 -8.94
N PRO A 11 21.64 10.45 -9.72
CA PRO A 11 21.51 11.88 -10.02
C PRO A 11 21.58 12.70 -8.73
N GLY A 12 22.41 13.74 -8.74
CA GLY A 12 22.58 14.65 -7.61
C GLY A 12 21.28 15.43 -7.32
N PRO A 13 21.18 16.09 -6.15
CA PRO A 13 19.99 16.80 -5.70
C PRO A 13 19.56 18.02 -6.56
N GLU A 14 20.12 18.21 -7.74
CA GLU A 14 19.75 19.32 -8.64
C GLU A 14 18.52 19.02 -9.51
N ASP A 15 18.05 17.77 -9.58
CA ASP A 15 16.94 17.33 -10.45
C ASP A 15 15.52 17.50 -9.86
N GLY A 16 15.34 18.27 -8.78
CA GLY A 16 14.01 18.55 -8.21
C GLY A 16 13.35 17.38 -7.46
N TYR A 17 14.06 16.27 -7.27
CA TYR A 17 13.65 15.19 -6.38
C TYR A 17 14.01 15.58 -4.93
N VAL A 18 12.98 15.79 -4.11
CA VAL A 18 13.15 16.32 -2.76
C VAL A 18 12.82 15.31 -1.66
N HIS A 19 12.20 14.18 -2.00
CA HIS A 19 11.71 13.22 -1.02
C HIS A 19 12.55 11.95 -0.99
N HIS A 20 13.07 11.58 0.17
CA HIS A 20 13.80 10.32 0.36
C HIS A 20 12.81 9.17 0.55
N VAL A 21 13.01 8.07 -0.18
CA VAL A 21 12.11 6.90 -0.12
C VAL A 21 12.85 5.67 0.40
N TYR A 22 12.28 5.03 1.41
CA TYR A 22 12.77 3.76 1.96
C TYR A 22 11.65 2.71 1.98
N LEU A 23 12.02 1.45 1.81
CA LEU A 23 11.18 0.28 2.07
C LEU A 23 11.51 -0.25 3.45
N ALA A 24 10.51 -0.44 4.31
CA ALA A 24 10.65 -1.21 5.53
C ALA A 24 9.94 -2.55 5.41
N ALA A 25 10.60 -3.63 5.84
CA ALA A 25 10.06 -4.98 5.76
C ALA A 25 10.37 -5.74 7.06
N THR A 26 9.35 -6.35 7.66
CA THR A 26 9.49 -7.23 8.83
C THR A 26 8.90 -8.58 8.51
N GLU A 27 9.66 -9.63 8.77
CA GLU A 27 9.18 -11.00 8.66
C GLU A 27 8.20 -11.29 9.81
N ILE A 28 6.94 -11.58 9.49
CA ILE A 28 5.87 -11.80 10.47
C ILE A 28 5.53 -13.28 10.64
N ILE A 29 5.68 -14.09 9.58
CA ILE A 29 5.26 -15.49 9.63
C ILE A 29 6.15 -16.38 8.75
N ARG A 30 6.34 -17.63 9.18
CA ARG A 30 6.90 -18.70 8.34
C ARG A 30 5.95 -19.87 8.27
N VAL A 31 5.45 -20.17 7.07
CA VAL A 31 4.53 -21.30 6.84
C VAL A 31 5.07 -22.15 5.71
N ALA A 32 5.24 -23.45 5.96
CA ALA A 32 5.72 -24.42 4.96
C ALA A 32 7.01 -23.97 4.23
N GLY A 33 7.95 -23.35 4.95
CA GLY A 33 9.21 -22.84 4.39
C GLY A 33 9.09 -21.51 3.62
N MET A 34 7.87 -21.00 3.41
CA MET A 34 7.62 -19.66 2.88
C MET A 34 7.67 -18.63 4.01
N ARG A 35 8.08 -17.41 3.67
CA ARG A 35 8.15 -16.27 4.60
C ARG A 35 7.08 -15.27 4.20
N GLY A 36 6.23 -14.88 5.15
CA GLY A 36 5.32 -13.77 5.01
C GLY A 36 5.92 -12.53 5.68
N TYR A 37 5.73 -11.39 5.02
CA TYR A 37 6.28 -10.12 5.45
C TYR A 37 5.15 -9.12 5.63
N HIS A 38 5.36 -8.21 6.58
CA HIS A 38 4.70 -6.92 6.63
C HIS A 38 5.65 -5.88 6.04
N THR A 39 5.15 -5.05 5.13
CA THR A 39 5.93 -3.97 4.52
C THR A 39 5.23 -2.63 4.59
N SER A 40 6.04 -1.57 4.54
CA SER A 40 5.59 -0.18 4.46
C SER A 40 6.58 0.64 3.63
N VAL A 41 6.17 1.84 3.21
CA VAL A 41 7.08 2.82 2.61
C VAL A 41 7.31 3.96 3.59
N ILE A 42 8.55 4.44 3.67
CA ILE A 42 8.89 5.64 4.43
C ILE A 42 9.25 6.72 3.43
N VAL A 43 8.54 7.84 3.49
CA VAL A 43 8.83 9.04 2.68
C VAL A 43 9.26 10.14 3.65
N ASP A 44 10.51 10.57 3.52
CA ASP A 44 11.20 11.47 4.45
C ASP A 44 11.19 10.96 5.90
N SER A 45 10.28 11.48 6.71
CA SER A 45 10.14 11.22 8.15
C SER A 45 8.80 10.56 8.51
N HIS A 46 8.05 10.07 7.52
CA HIS A 46 6.73 9.47 7.74
C HIS A 46 6.65 8.09 7.09
N GLU A 47 6.12 7.13 7.84
CA GLU A 47 5.78 5.80 7.36
C GLU A 47 4.34 5.79 6.84
N TYR A 48 4.14 5.16 5.69
CA TYR A 48 2.84 4.89 5.10
C TYR A 48 2.66 3.39 4.94
N PHE A 49 1.53 2.88 5.41
CA PHE A 49 1.16 1.47 5.31
C PHE A 49 -0.35 1.33 5.13
N PHE A 50 -0.79 0.15 4.71
CA PHE A 50 -2.20 -0.15 4.48
C PHE A 50 -2.67 -1.26 5.41
N ASP A 51 -3.84 -1.06 6.02
CA ASP A 51 -4.50 -2.03 6.88
C ASP A 51 -6.04 -2.01 6.70
N SER A 52 -6.76 -2.66 7.61
CA SER A 52 -8.22 -2.72 7.58
C SER A 52 -8.94 -1.36 7.69
N ILE A 53 -8.28 -0.31 8.19
CA ILE A 53 -8.85 1.04 8.33
C ILE A 53 -8.46 1.97 7.18
N GLY A 54 -7.59 1.54 6.26
CA GLY A 54 -7.20 2.30 5.07
C GLY A 54 -5.69 2.50 4.98
N ILE A 55 -5.27 3.51 4.21
CA ILE A 55 -3.88 3.98 4.24
C ILE A 55 -3.69 4.81 5.51
N LEU A 56 -2.64 4.51 6.26
CA LEU A 56 -2.27 5.20 7.47
C LEU A 56 -0.91 5.88 7.32
N GLU A 57 -0.78 7.03 7.96
CA GLU A 57 0.45 7.78 8.11
C GLU A 57 0.87 7.74 9.58
N ALA A 58 2.14 7.43 9.84
CA ALA A 58 2.68 7.29 11.19
C ALA A 58 4.16 7.70 11.25
N PRO A 59 4.73 7.86 12.46
CA PRO A 59 6.18 7.96 12.62
C PRO A 59 6.92 6.75 12.03
N PRO A 60 8.21 6.87 11.65
CA PRO A 60 8.94 5.78 11.02
C PRO A 60 8.96 4.51 11.88
N LEU A 61 8.64 3.37 11.26
CA LEU A 61 8.64 2.03 11.86
C LEU A 61 7.57 1.80 12.95
N PHE A 62 6.56 2.67 13.03
CA PHE A 62 5.42 2.48 13.92
C PHE A 62 4.71 1.14 13.65
N SER A 63 4.44 0.84 12.38
CA SER A 63 3.75 -0.40 12.00
C SER A 63 4.56 -1.67 12.29
N HIS A 64 5.88 -1.54 12.44
CA HIS A 64 6.82 -2.63 12.71
C HIS A 64 7.09 -2.88 14.20
N THR A 65 6.63 -1.98 15.08
CA THR A 65 6.87 -2.07 16.54
C THR A 65 5.62 -2.41 17.36
N LEU A 66 4.43 -2.31 16.75
CA LEU A 66 3.13 -2.56 17.39
C LEU A 66 3.04 -3.90 18.14
N GLU A 67 3.54 -5.00 17.57
CA GLU A 67 3.47 -6.31 18.24
C GLU A 67 4.41 -6.44 19.43
N GLN A 68 5.57 -5.77 19.42
CA GLN A 68 6.50 -5.79 20.56
C GLN A 68 5.88 -5.13 21.80
N GLN A 69 4.99 -4.15 21.59
CA GLN A 69 4.30 -3.46 22.67
C GLN A 69 3.17 -4.29 23.28
N ALA A 70 2.47 -5.09 22.47
CA ALA A 70 1.40 -5.98 22.95
C ALA A 70 1.93 -7.11 23.84
N GLU A 71 3.09 -7.68 23.51
CA GLU A 71 3.74 -8.74 24.30
C GLU A 71 4.22 -8.20 25.66
N GLY A 72 4.78 -6.98 25.71
CA GLY A 72 5.28 -6.37 26.94
C GLY A 72 4.19 -5.95 27.94
N GLN A 73 2.98 -5.62 27.49
CA GLN A 73 1.88 -5.25 28.38
C GLN A 73 1.22 -6.46 29.07
N SER A 74 1.31 -7.64 28.47
CA SER A 74 0.68 -8.86 29.00
C SER A 74 1.42 -9.44 30.23
N GLN A 75 2.69 -9.10 30.42
CA GLN A 75 3.47 -9.51 31.60
C GLN A 75 3.28 -8.59 32.82
N ALA A 76 2.92 -7.31 32.63
CA ALA A 76 2.83 -6.35 33.72
C ALA A 76 1.62 -6.57 34.64
N CYS A 77 0.55 -7.23 34.17
CA CYS A 77 -0.68 -7.46 34.93
C CYS A 77 -0.72 -8.80 35.69
N GLN A 78 0.35 -9.60 35.66
CA GLN A 78 0.47 -10.83 36.47
C GLN A 78 1.35 -10.67 37.72
N ALA A 79 1.95 -9.49 37.94
CA ALA A 79 2.77 -9.21 39.13
C ALA A 79 1.91 -8.74 40.32
N SER A 80 0.94 -9.55 40.76
CA SER A 80 0.29 -9.35 42.05
C SER A 80 -0.18 -10.67 42.66
N ALA A 81 0.46 -11.03 43.78
CA ALA A 81 0.09 -12.04 44.78
C ALA A 81 0.51 -13.50 44.56
N SER A 82 1.81 -13.78 44.75
CA SER A 82 2.26 -14.95 45.54
C SER A 82 3.78 -14.89 45.76
N ASP A 83 4.19 -14.74 47.03
CA ASP A 83 5.52 -15.09 47.51
C ASP A 83 5.68 -16.61 47.41
N GLU A 84 6.42 -17.16 46.44
CA GLU A 84 7.16 -18.45 46.54
C GLU A 84 8.31 -18.49 45.51
N ASP A 85 9.48 -18.99 45.95
CA ASP A 85 10.82 -18.93 45.35
C ASP A 85 11.01 -19.73 44.04
N GLY A 86 10.19 -19.48 43.02
CA GLY A 86 10.32 -20.07 41.69
C GLY A 86 11.20 -19.22 40.77
N GLU A 87 12.39 -19.70 40.44
CA GLU A 87 13.30 -19.10 39.44
C GLU A 87 12.62 -19.07 38.06
N VAL A 88 11.97 -17.95 37.72
CA VAL A 88 11.33 -17.74 36.42
C VAL A 88 12.42 -17.58 35.37
N SER A 89 12.57 -18.56 34.48
CA SER A 89 13.57 -18.48 33.42
C SER A 89 13.17 -17.42 32.40
N ASP A 90 13.84 -16.28 32.46
CA ASP A 90 13.71 -15.15 31.55
C ASP A 90 14.27 -15.55 30.16
N GLY A 91 13.44 -16.20 29.35
CA GLY A 91 13.82 -16.62 28.01
C GLY A 91 14.05 -15.41 27.09
N PRO A 92 15.10 -15.39 26.25
CA PRO A 92 15.39 -14.25 25.39
C PRO A 92 14.27 -14.02 24.36
N VAL A 93 13.59 -12.88 24.48
CA VAL A 93 12.61 -12.42 23.48
C VAL A 93 13.29 -12.30 22.13
N LYS A 94 12.80 -13.05 21.15
CA LYS A 94 13.36 -13.07 19.80
C LYS A 94 12.98 -11.77 19.09
N LYS A 95 13.91 -10.80 19.08
CA LYS A 95 13.75 -9.54 18.36
C LYS A 95 13.43 -9.80 16.88
N ARG A 96 12.31 -9.25 16.39
CA ARG A 96 11.95 -9.31 14.97
C ARG A 96 12.91 -8.41 14.19
N ASN A 97 13.45 -8.93 13.09
CA ASN A 97 14.42 -8.21 12.27
C ASN A 97 13.69 -7.40 11.20
N THR A 98 13.50 -6.11 11.47
CA THR A 98 13.06 -5.15 10.45
C THR A 98 14.25 -4.74 9.58
N VAL A 99 14.10 -4.83 8.27
CA VAL A 99 15.09 -4.40 7.29
C VAL A 99 14.57 -3.13 6.63
N VAL A 100 15.37 -2.07 6.66
CA VAL A 100 15.09 -0.80 5.97
C VAL A 100 16.04 -0.68 4.78
N THR A 101 15.48 -0.55 3.58
CA THR A 101 16.23 -0.52 2.32
C THR A 101 15.99 0.83 1.62
N PRO A 102 17.04 1.59 1.26
CA PRO A 102 16.86 2.79 0.46
C PRO A 102 16.34 2.44 -0.93
N MET A 103 15.27 3.10 -1.36
CA MET A 103 14.62 2.87 -2.66
C MET A 103 14.88 3.99 -3.67
N GLY A 104 15.45 5.11 -3.22
CA GLY A 104 15.84 6.24 -4.06
C GLY A 104 15.18 7.54 -3.59
N TYR A 105 14.89 8.40 -4.56
CA TYR A 105 14.28 9.71 -4.35
C TYR A 105 12.99 9.83 -5.17
N SER A 106 12.07 10.69 -4.73
CA SER A 106 10.83 11.00 -5.42
C SER A 106 10.59 12.51 -5.52
N SER A 107 9.94 12.93 -6.60
CA SER A 107 9.36 14.26 -6.75
C SER A 107 7.96 14.34 -6.13
N GLN A 108 7.41 13.18 -5.73
CA GLN A 108 6.10 13.06 -5.10
C GLN A 108 6.25 12.94 -3.59
N SER A 109 5.48 13.74 -2.85
CA SER A 109 5.38 13.69 -1.40
C SER A 109 4.52 12.52 -0.92
N GLY A 110 4.64 12.16 0.36
CA GLY A 110 3.75 11.18 0.99
C GLY A 110 2.26 11.56 0.92
N ARG A 111 1.94 12.87 0.97
CA ARG A 111 0.55 13.34 0.79
C ARG A 111 0.02 13.07 -0.63
N GLN A 112 0.86 13.27 -1.65
CA GLN A 112 0.50 12.96 -3.04
C GLN A 112 0.33 11.46 -3.24
N LEU A 113 1.20 10.63 -2.62
CA LEU A 113 1.04 9.18 -2.58
C LEU A 113 -0.34 8.77 -2.04
N VAL A 114 -0.73 9.30 -0.87
CA VAL A 114 -2.05 9.00 -0.28
C VAL A 114 -3.16 9.44 -1.22
N ALA A 115 -3.11 10.67 -1.74
CA ALA A 115 -4.13 11.18 -2.66
C ALA A 115 -4.29 10.30 -3.91
N ALA A 116 -3.19 9.81 -4.49
CA ALA A 116 -3.20 8.96 -5.66
C ALA A 116 -3.74 7.55 -5.38
N LEU A 117 -3.41 6.97 -4.23
CA LEU A 117 -3.72 5.56 -3.94
C LEU A 117 -4.99 5.35 -3.09
N GLN A 118 -5.49 6.38 -2.40
CA GLN A 118 -6.58 6.24 -1.42
C GLN A 118 -7.84 5.59 -1.98
N GLN A 119 -8.22 5.92 -3.22
CA GLN A 119 -9.41 5.35 -3.88
C GLN A 119 -9.28 3.84 -4.19
N HIS A 120 -8.06 3.31 -4.21
CA HIS A 120 -7.81 1.89 -4.48
C HIS A 120 -7.64 1.08 -3.19
N PHE A 121 -7.28 1.76 -2.09
CA PHE A 121 -6.96 1.20 -0.78
C PHE A 121 -7.89 1.79 0.29
N GLU A 122 -9.19 1.59 0.08
CA GLU A 122 -10.23 2.10 0.98
C GLU A 122 -10.34 1.27 2.27
N ARG A 123 -10.86 1.94 3.31
CA ARG A 123 -11.22 1.29 4.57
C ARG A 123 -12.12 0.07 4.33
N GLY A 124 -11.84 -1.03 5.01
CA GLY A 124 -12.62 -2.25 4.92
C GLY A 124 -12.37 -3.07 3.65
N THR A 125 -11.41 -2.68 2.81
CA THR A 125 -11.02 -3.46 1.61
C THR A 125 -9.76 -4.32 1.81
N TYR A 126 -9.17 -4.29 3.02
CA TYR A 126 -8.01 -5.10 3.33
C TYR A 126 -8.31 -6.59 3.26
N ASP A 127 -7.39 -7.34 2.67
CA ASP A 127 -7.43 -8.78 2.50
C ASP A 127 -6.02 -9.34 2.58
N VAL A 128 -5.85 -10.42 3.35
CA VAL A 128 -4.54 -11.00 3.68
C VAL A 128 -3.72 -11.39 2.45
N PHE A 129 -4.35 -11.78 1.33
CA PHE A 129 -3.63 -12.25 0.14
C PHE A 129 -3.83 -11.40 -1.11
N TYR A 130 -4.98 -10.77 -1.28
CA TYR A 130 -5.32 -10.04 -2.52
C TYR A 130 -5.01 -8.55 -2.43
N LYS A 131 -5.28 -7.92 -1.29
CA LYS A 131 -5.08 -6.47 -1.08
C LYS A 131 -4.61 -6.22 0.35
N ASN A 132 -3.30 -6.31 0.54
CA ASN A 132 -2.63 -6.15 1.83
C ASN A 132 -1.55 -5.06 1.79
N CYS A 133 -0.80 -4.93 2.88
CA CYS A 133 0.34 -4.03 3.01
C CYS A 133 1.42 -4.24 1.93
N ASN A 134 1.69 -5.48 1.50
CA ASN A 134 2.66 -5.77 0.45
C ASN A 134 2.20 -5.26 -0.91
N THR A 135 0.92 -5.47 -1.25
CA THR A 135 0.35 -4.93 -2.50
C THR A 135 0.29 -3.40 -2.51
N PHE A 136 -0.04 -2.78 -1.38
CA PHE A 136 0.06 -1.32 -1.22
C PHE A 136 1.48 -0.83 -1.42
N THR A 137 2.46 -1.47 -0.77
CA THR A 137 3.86 -1.08 -0.85
C THR A 137 4.39 -1.20 -2.28
N ASP A 138 3.99 -2.23 -3.04
CA ASP A 138 4.36 -2.36 -4.47
C ASP A 138 3.83 -1.20 -5.31
N CYS A 139 2.54 -0.86 -5.17
CA CYS A 139 1.95 0.29 -5.86
C CYS A 139 2.58 1.62 -5.42
N ALA A 140 2.88 1.78 -4.13
CA ALA A 140 3.49 2.97 -3.57
C ALA A 140 4.92 3.19 -4.08
N LEU A 141 5.75 2.14 -4.07
CA LEU A 141 7.10 2.20 -4.63
C LEU A 141 7.07 2.50 -6.12
N TYR A 142 6.10 1.93 -6.86
CA TYR A 142 5.96 2.23 -8.27
C TYR A 142 5.58 3.70 -8.50
N TYR A 143 4.61 4.21 -7.75
CA TYR A 143 4.20 5.62 -7.82
C TYR A 143 5.38 6.57 -7.52
N LEU A 144 6.10 6.31 -6.44
CA LEU A 144 7.16 7.20 -5.93
C LEU A 144 8.45 7.13 -6.74
N THR A 145 8.93 5.92 -7.07
CA THR A 145 10.27 5.71 -7.62
C THR A 145 10.30 4.90 -8.91
N LYS A 146 9.14 4.51 -9.45
CA LYS A 146 9.00 3.64 -10.63
C LYS A 146 9.69 2.28 -10.46
N THR A 147 9.87 1.84 -9.21
CA THR A 147 10.42 0.53 -8.88
C THR A 147 9.32 -0.39 -8.34
N ARG A 148 9.52 -1.70 -8.48
CA ARG A 148 8.60 -2.73 -7.97
C ARG A 148 9.09 -3.28 -6.63
N LEU A 149 8.17 -3.71 -5.78
CA LEU A 149 8.51 -4.43 -4.56
C LEU A 149 9.23 -5.75 -4.91
N PRO A 150 10.38 -6.06 -4.28
CA PRO A 150 11.08 -7.32 -4.55
C PRO A 150 10.17 -8.54 -4.37
N GLY A 151 10.19 -9.44 -5.36
CA GLY A 151 9.30 -10.60 -5.39
C GLY A 151 9.46 -11.59 -4.23
N SER A 152 10.51 -11.46 -3.41
CA SER A 152 10.67 -12.20 -2.15
C SER A 152 9.63 -11.83 -1.10
N TYR A 153 9.09 -10.60 -1.14
CA TYR A 153 8.09 -10.12 -0.19
C TYR A 153 6.65 -10.43 -0.63
N THR A 154 6.42 -10.72 -1.92
CA THR A 154 5.09 -11.02 -2.49
C THR A 154 4.90 -12.48 -2.87
N ARG A 155 5.77 -13.37 -2.37
CA ARG A 155 5.83 -14.77 -2.84
C ARG A 155 4.58 -15.56 -2.48
N ILE A 156 4.00 -15.32 -1.31
CA ILE A 156 2.81 -16.04 -0.84
C ILE A 156 1.61 -15.59 -1.66
N GLU A 157 1.44 -14.28 -1.86
CA GLU A 157 0.35 -13.66 -2.62
C GLU A 157 0.36 -14.14 -4.08
N ARG A 158 1.55 -14.21 -4.69
CA ARG A 158 1.72 -14.73 -6.04
C ARG A 158 1.35 -16.21 -6.14
N LEU A 159 1.72 -17.01 -5.14
CA LEU A 159 1.34 -18.42 -5.09
C LEU A 159 -0.19 -18.56 -4.99
N VAL A 160 -0.82 -17.87 -4.04
CA VAL A 160 -2.27 -17.88 -3.83
C VAL A 160 -3.03 -17.43 -5.08
N THR A 161 -2.55 -16.37 -5.74
CA THR A 161 -3.16 -15.86 -6.97
C THR A 161 -3.00 -16.84 -8.15
N ALA A 162 -1.84 -17.50 -8.26
CA ALA A 162 -1.61 -18.53 -9.27
C ALA A 162 -2.48 -19.79 -9.05
N THR A 163 -2.87 -20.06 -7.81
CA THR A 163 -3.71 -21.20 -7.44
C THR A 163 -5.18 -20.84 -7.24
N LYS A 164 -5.69 -19.75 -7.86
CA LYS A 164 -7.08 -19.27 -7.69
C LYS A 164 -8.15 -20.37 -7.81
N THR A 165 -7.91 -21.43 -8.60
CA THR A 165 -8.82 -22.57 -8.77
C THR A 165 -8.64 -23.71 -7.76
N VAL A 166 -7.49 -23.80 -7.08
CA VAL A 166 -7.19 -24.84 -6.07
C VAL A 166 -7.34 -24.20 -4.67
N SER A 167 -8.63 -23.98 -4.40
CA SER A 167 -9.36 -23.46 -3.24
C SER A 167 -8.60 -22.85 -2.05
N ILE A 168 -9.12 -21.69 -1.63
CA ILE A 168 -9.04 -21.15 -0.26
C ILE A 168 -9.18 -22.24 0.82
N GLY A 169 -9.99 -23.28 0.56
CA GLY A 169 -10.11 -24.44 1.44
C GLY A 169 -8.79 -25.16 1.71
N LEU A 170 -7.93 -25.35 0.70
CA LEU A 170 -6.60 -25.94 0.92
C LEU A 170 -5.72 -25.05 1.79
N LEU A 171 -5.78 -23.72 1.60
CA LEU A 171 -5.07 -22.78 2.46
C LEU A 171 -5.56 -22.86 3.90
N ASN A 172 -6.87 -22.89 4.10
CA ASN A 172 -7.47 -23.04 5.44
C ASN A 172 -7.03 -24.34 6.10
N VAL A 173 -6.96 -25.45 5.37
CA VAL A 173 -6.43 -26.73 5.89
C VAL A 173 -4.96 -26.61 6.31
N ILE A 174 -4.12 -25.96 5.49
CA ILE A 174 -2.69 -25.77 5.81
C ILE A 174 -2.53 -24.87 7.05
N PHE A 175 -3.24 -23.73 7.10
CA PHE A 175 -3.17 -22.82 8.25
C PHE A 175 -3.72 -23.48 9.52
N LYS A 176 -4.81 -24.25 9.40
CA LYS A 176 -5.41 -24.99 10.51
C LYS A 176 -4.44 -25.99 11.09
N THR A 177 -3.89 -26.84 10.22
CA THR A 177 -2.89 -27.82 10.63
C THR A 177 -1.67 -27.15 11.28
N TYR A 178 -1.23 -26.00 10.77
CA TYR A 178 -0.10 -25.26 11.35
C TYR A 178 -0.43 -24.71 12.75
N LEU A 179 -1.59 -24.04 12.92
CA LEU A 179 -1.99 -23.45 14.19
C LEU A 179 -2.29 -24.50 15.26
N GLU A 180 -2.95 -25.60 14.89
CA GLU A 180 -3.23 -26.72 15.79
C GLU A 180 -1.93 -27.37 16.27
N ASN A 181 -0.96 -27.57 15.38
CA ASN A 181 0.36 -28.10 15.76
C ASN A 181 1.16 -27.12 16.64
N ALA A 182 1.04 -25.81 16.41
CA ALA A 182 1.77 -24.81 17.17
C ALA A 182 1.19 -24.56 18.57
N THR A 183 -0.12 -24.63 18.71
CA THR A 183 -0.83 -24.28 19.95
C THR A 183 -1.33 -25.50 20.74
N GLY A 184 -1.48 -26.65 20.10
CA GLY A 184 -2.13 -27.84 20.67
C GLY A 184 -3.65 -27.71 20.81
N VAL A 185 -4.25 -26.65 20.26
CA VAL A 185 -5.70 -26.37 20.35
C VAL A 185 -6.34 -26.59 18.99
N GLU A 186 -7.41 -27.38 18.96
CA GLU A 186 -8.22 -27.58 17.75
C GLU A 186 -8.88 -26.26 17.33
N VAL A 187 -8.78 -25.90 16.05
CA VAL A 187 -9.33 -24.65 15.52
C VAL A 187 -10.64 -24.95 14.79
N GLU A 188 -11.77 -24.50 15.33
CA GLU A 188 -13.06 -24.61 14.62
C GLU A 188 -13.22 -23.50 13.58
N GLY A 189 -13.67 -23.87 12.37
CA GLY A 189 -13.96 -22.93 11.27
C GLY A 189 -12.81 -22.64 10.31
N ASP A 190 -13.07 -21.73 9.37
CA ASP A 190 -12.11 -21.26 8.39
C ASP A 190 -11.23 -20.15 8.98
N ILE A 191 -9.91 -20.34 8.94
CA ILE A 191 -8.95 -19.33 9.44
C ILE A 191 -8.90 -18.10 8.55
N TYR A 192 -9.15 -18.28 7.27
CA TYR A 192 -9.14 -17.21 6.30
C TYR A 192 -10.43 -17.23 5.47
N THR A 193 -11.10 -16.08 5.48
CA THR A 193 -12.23 -15.76 4.62
C THR A 193 -11.82 -14.55 3.77
N PRO A 194 -11.79 -14.67 2.43
CA PRO A 194 -11.46 -13.54 1.57
C PRO A 194 -12.42 -12.38 1.75
N ASN A 195 -11.91 -11.17 1.65
CA ASN A 195 -12.73 -9.98 1.56
C ASN A 195 -13.31 -9.88 0.15
N PRO A 196 -14.65 -9.88 -0.02
CA PRO A 196 -15.26 -9.78 -1.34
C PRO A 196 -14.95 -8.45 -2.03
N LEU A 197 -14.62 -7.39 -1.29
CA LEU A 197 -14.29 -6.07 -1.86
C LEU A 197 -12.88 -6.02 -2.46
N SER A 198 -12.05 -7.03 -2.25
CA SER A 198 -10.68 -7.11 -2.79
C SER A 198 -10.51 -8.15 -3.89
N SER A 199 -11.54 -8.94 -4.22
CA SER A 199 -11.40 -10.10 -5.11
C SER A 199 -10.90 -9.74 -6.52
N ASP A 200 -11.27 -8.55 -6.98
CA ASP A 200 -11.00 -8.05 -8.33
C ASP A 200 -9.82 -7.07 -8.36
N PHE A 201 -9.17 -6.85 -7.21
CA PHE A 201 -8.01 -5.98 -7.15
C PHE A 201 -6.84 -6.58 -7.95
N SER A 202 -6.19 -5.74 -8.76
CA SER A 202 -5.05 -6.12 -9.58
C SER A 202 -3.95 -5.08 -9.48
N VAL A 203 -2.84 -5.46 -8.85
CA VAL A 203 -1.65 -4.60 -8.69
C VAL A 203 -1.14 -4.12 -10.05
N ASP A 204 -1.00 -5.03 -11.01
CA ASP A 204 -0.50 -4.67 -12.36
C ASP A 204 -1.53 -3.82 -13.13
N GLY A 205 -2.82 -4.00 -12.86
CA GLY A 205 -3.87 -3.13 -13.42
C GLY A 205 -3.75 -1.70 -12.92
N LEU A 206 -3.58 -1.52 -11.60
CA LEU A 206 -3.37 -0.21 -10.98
C LEU A 206 -2.07 0.44 -11.46
N ILE A 207 -0.97 -0.31 -11.52
CA ILE A 207 0.32 0.21 -12.00
C ILE A 207 0.22 0.76 -13.43
N ARG A 208 -0.47 0.05 -14.33
CA ARG A 208 -0.72 0.54 -15.70
C ARG A 208 -1.57 1.82 -15.73
N GLN A 209 -2.53 1.95 -14.82
CA GLN A 209 -3.31 3.18 -14.69
C GLN A 209 -2.41 4.36 -14.28
N LEU A 210 -1.53 4.15 -13.31
CA LEU A 210 -0.58 5.17 -12.83
C LEU A 210 0.45 5.59 -13.90
N GLU A 211 0.72 4.75 -14.90
CA GLU A 211 1.54 5.11 -16.06
C GLU A 211 0.82 6.08 -17.00
N GLY A 212 -0.46 5.81 -17.29
CA GLY A 212 -1.24 6.58 -18.27
C GLY A 212 -1.56 8.01 -17.84
N GLU A 213 -1.61 8.29 -16.53
CA GLU A 213 -1.88 9.64 -16.01
C GLU A 213 -0.69 10.59 -16.24
N SER A 214 0.53 10.08 -16.36
CA SER A 214 1.75 10.89 -16.42
C SER A 214 1.99 11.61 -17.75
N ASP A 215 1.39 11.15 -18.86
CA ASP A 215 1.71 11.65 -20.21
C ASP A 215 0.78 12.77 -20.71
N SER A 216 -0.26 13.11 -19.95
CA SER A 216 -1.35 13.98 -20.42
C SER A 216 -1.14 15.49 -20.20
N GLU A 217 -0.10 15.93 -19.50
CA GLU A 217 0.09 17.34 -19.12
C GLU A 217 1.04 18.18 -20.00
N SER A 218 1.52 17.69 -21.15
CA SER A 218 2.54 18.43 -21.93
C SER A 218 2.08 19.17 -23.20
N SER A 219 0.79 19.20 -23.54
CA SER A 219 0.31 19.92 -24.73
C SER A 219 -0.33 21.28 -24.42
N SER A 220 0.45 22.21 -23.86
CA SER A 220 0.16 23.65 -24.00
C SER A 220 1.14 24.27 -25.00
N SER A 221 1.02 23.88 -26.27
CA SER A 221 1.62 24.61 -27.38
C SER A 221 0.87 25.94 -27.54
N THR A 222 1.43 26.98 -26.92
CA THR A 222 1.15 28.37 -27.20
C THR A 222 1.73 28.71 -28.58
N ASP A 223 0.96 28.46 -29.63
CA ASP A 223 1.18 29.08 -30.94
C ASP A 223 -0.10 29.84 -31.29
N GLY A 224 -0.11 31.11 -30.89
CA GLY A 224 -1.18 32.06 -31.13
C GLY A 224 -0.59 33.44 -31.44
N ASP A 225 0.28 33.50 -32.43
CA ASP A 225 0.48 34.71 -33.23
C ASP A 225 -0.73 34.84 -34.16
N GLU A 226 -1.84 35.43 -33.66
CA GLU A 226 -2.91 35.93 -34.53
C GLU A 226 -2.93 37.45 -34.55
N GLU A 227 -2.57 37.93 -35.74
CA GLU A 227 -2.56 39.28 -36.27
C GLU A 227 -3.95 39.93 -36.17
N SER A 228 -3.94 41.24 -36.01
CA SER A 228 -5.09 42.14 -35.85
C SER A 228 -6.14 42.05 -36.96
N ASP A 229 -7.43 41.99 -36.58
CA ASP A 229 -8.53 42.54 -37.37
C ASP A 229 -9.66 43.07 -36.47
N GLU A 230 -10.14 44.27 -36.80
CA GLU A 230 -11.19 45.01 -36.10
C GLU A 230 -12.58 44.35 -36.27
N GLU A 231 -13.42 44.36 -35.24
CA GLU A 231 -14.85 44.05 -35.35
C GLU A 231 -15.73 45.03 -34.53
N PRO A 232 -17.01 45.21 -34.91
CA PRO A 232 -17.77 46.45 -34.82
C PRO A 232 -18.69 46.57 -33.60
N SER A 233 -19.37 47.71 -33.55
CA SER A 233 -20.14 48.25 -32.42
C SER A 233 -21.28 47.38 -31.86
N LEU A 234 -21.61 47.68 -30.59
CA LEU A 234 -22.68 47.17 -29.71
C LEU A 234 -24.11 47.03 -30.27
N ALA A 235 -24.39 47.44 -31.51
CA ALA A 235 -25.74 47.48 -32.07
C ALA A 235 -26.32 46.10 -32.49
N THR A 236 -25.50 45.04 -32.57
CA THR A 236 -25.95 43.73 -33.13
C THR A 236 -26.31 42.68 -32.07
N ARG A 237 -26.13 42.95 -30.76
CA ARG A 237 -26.29 41.94 -29.69
C ARG A 237 -27.70 41.77 -29.10
N LEU A 238 -28.75 42.40 -29.66
CA LEU A 238 -30.09 42.44 -29.04
C LEU A 238 -31.24 41.73 -29.79
N SER A 239 -31.00 40.63 -30.51
CA SER A 239 -32.11 39.88 -31.17
C SER A 239 -32.23 38.38 -30.92
N ALA A 240 -31.39 37.76 -30.09
CA ALA A 240 -31.39 36.29 -29.93
C ALA A 240 -31.60 35.77 -28.50
N ALA A 241 -32.21 36.55 -27.59
CA ALA A 241 -32.43 36.15 -26.19
C ALA A 241 -33.90 36.06 -25.75
N PHE A 242 -34.85 35.95 -26.68
CA PHE A 242 -36.26 35.74 -26.35
C PHE A 242 -36.88 34.65 -27.22
N SER A 243 -36.59 33.38 -26.92
CA SER A 243 -37.53 32.31 -27.24
C SER A 243 -37.29 31.05 -26.41
N SER A 244 -38.34 30.64 -25.70
CA SER A 244 -38.56 29.31 -25.11
C SER A 244 -38.23 29.10 -23.62
N THR A 245 -38.96 29.83 -22.78
CA THR A 245 -39.59 29.25 -21.58
C THR A 245 -40.82 28.44 -22.01
N LYS A 246 -40.83 27.11 -21.84
CA LYS A 246 -42.10 26.35 -21.79
C LYS A 246 -42.02 25.09 -20.92
N LEU A 247 -42.45 25.28 -19.68
CA LEU A 247 -43.32 24.43 -18.86
C LEU A 247 -43.72 23.05 -19.41
N ARG A 248 -43.42 22.00 -18.64
CA ARG A 248 -44.22 20.80 -18.35
C ARG A 248 -43.55 20.13 -17.14
N GLY A 249 -44.19 19.81 -16.03
CA GLY A 249 -45.60 19.52 -15.77
C GLY A 249 -45.63 18.19 -15.02
N GLU A 250 -45.92 18.24 -13.72
CA GLU A 250 -46.18 17.11 -12.81
C GLU A 250 -47.32 16.22 -13.36
N SER A 251 -47.27 14.89 -13.22
CA SER A 251 -47.91 14.07 -12.15
C SER A 251 -48.31 12.72 -12.80
N PRO A 252 -48.83 11.71 -12.07
CA PRO A 252 -48.60 11.28 -10.69
C PRO A 252 -47.85 9.94 -10.58
#